data_AF-D8U915-F1
#
_entry.id   AF-D8U915-F1
#
_cell.length_a   1.000
_cell.length_b   1.000
_cell.length_c   1.000
_cell.angle_alpha   90.00
_cell.angle_beta   90.00
_cell.angle_gamma   90.00
#
_symmetry.space_group_name_H-M   'P 1'
#
loop_
_entity.id
_entity.type
_entity.pdbx_description
1 polymer ?
#
loop_
_entity_poly.entity_id
_entity_poly.type
_entity_poly.pdbx_seq_one_letter_code
_entity_poly.pdbx_strand_id
1 'polypeptide(L)'
;MGSSAVDFTLLHYSDVHSRVEAATSTFGPCTEALEAQGVCYGGFARMASYIKSVRASKENVLLLDGGDMSVGTIWDYVYRNRAPSAAFQNAIGVDAFVSVRDSP
;
A
#
# COMPACT_ATOMS: atom_id res chain seq x y z
N MET A 1 30.32 22.89 -11.69
CA MET A 1 29.15 22.01 -11.78
C MET A 1 27.98 22.76 -11.17
N GLY A 2 27.00 23.17 -11.98
CA GLY A 2 25.83 23.88 -11.48
C GLY A 2 24.86 22.90 -10.82
N SER A 3 24.43 23.20 -9.60
CA SER A 3 23.32 22.48 -8.96
C SER A 3 22.01 23.05 -9.47
N SER A 4 21.08 22.20 -9.90
CA SER A 4 19.70 22.57 -10.22
C SER A 4 18.80 21.99 -9.13
N ALA A 5 17.80 22.76 -8.70
CA ALA A 5 16.80 22.28 -7.76
C ALA A 5 15.90 21.25 -8.46
N VAL A 6 15.62 20.14 -7.78
CA VAL A 6 14.72 19.10 -8.27
C VAL A 6 13.60 18.90 -7.25
N ASP A 7 12.36 19.06 -7.70
CA ASP A 7 11.18 18.78 -6.90
C ASP A 7 10.79 17.31 -7.04
N PHE A 8 10.49 16.66 -5.91
CA PHE A 8 10.01 15.28 -5.85
C PHE A 8 8.71 15.19 -5.04
N THR A 9 7.83 14.29 -5.46
CA THR A 9 6.63 13.90 -4.72
C THR A 9 6.88 12.56 -4.05
N LEU A 10 6.81 12.53 -2.72
CA LEU A 10 6.90 11.29 -1.95
C LEU A 10 5.50 10.80 -1.58
N LEU A 11 5.14 9.62 -2.07
CA LEU A 11 4.02 8.84 -1.56
C LEU A 11 4.57 7.77 -0.64
N HIS A 12 3.98 7.61 0.54
CA HIS A 12 4.39 6.57 1.46
C HIS A 12 3.18 5.93 2.15
N TYR A 13 3.35 4.68 2.55
CA TYR A 13 2.45 3.96 3.44
C TYR A 13 3.27 3.01 4.32
N SER A 14 2.70 2.55 5.43
CA SER A 14 3.32 1.59 6.35
C SER A 14 2.23 0.83 7.09
N ASP A 15 2.60 -0.23 7.81
CA ASP A 15 1.73 -0.92 8.77
C ASP A 15 0.42 -1.42 8.13
N VAL A 16 0.54 -1.95 6.91
CA VAL A 16 -0.64 -2.41 6.15
C VAL A 16 -1.21 -3.68 6.77
N HIS A 17 -0.40 -4.51 7.44
CA HIS A 17 -0.87 -5.70 8.16
C HIS A 17 -1.79 -6.59 7.31
N SER A 18 -1.41 -6.80 6.05
CA SER A 18 -2.13 -7.60 5.05
C SER A 18 -3.56 -7.13 4.76
N ARG A 19 -3.86 -5.85 4.98
CA ARG A 19 -5.14 -5.22 4.58
C ARG A 19 -5.13 -4.85 3.11
N VAL A 20 -5.19 -5.90 2.29
CA VAL A 20 -5.15 -5.76 0.82
C VAL A 20 -6.50 -5.33 0.25
N GLU A 21 -7.58 -5.67 0.95
CA GLU A 21 -8.96 -5.25 0.69
C GLU A 21 -9.29 -3.96 1.47
N ALA A 22 -10.39 -3.30 1.07
CA ALA A 22 -10.94 -2.21 1.86
C ALA A 22 -11.46 -2.73 3.21
N ALA A 23 -11.37 -1.90 4.24
CA ALA A 23 -11.80 -2.23 5.59
C ALA A 23 -12.69 -1.12 6.17
N THR A 24 -13.47 -1.46 7.19
CA THR A 24 -14.19 -0.45 7.99
C THR A 24 -13.22 0.37 8.83
N SER A 25 -13.69 1.45 9.45
CA SER A 25 -12.90 2.27 10.39
C SER A 25 -12.40 1.50 11.62
N THR A 26 -13.01 0.36 11.92
CA THR A 26 -12.62 -0.56 13.00
C THR A 26 -11.81 -1.75 12.51
N PHE A 27 -11.28 -1.67 11.28
CA PHE A 27 -10.45 -2.69 10.64
C PHE A 27 -11.15 -4.04 10.39
N GLY A 28 -12.49 -4.03 10.32
CA GLY A 28 -13.29 -5.19 9.95
C GLY A 28 -13.43 -5.35 8.43
N PRO A 29 -13.90 -6.52 7.96
CA PRO A 29 -14.18 -6.75 6.54
C PRO A 29 -15.17 -5.72 5.98
N CYS A 30 -14.87 -5.19 4.79
CA CYS A 30 -15.81 -4.35 4.06
C CYS A 30 -16.75 -5.24 3.22
N THR A 31 -18.04 -5.22 3.54
CA THR A 31 -19.07 -5.86 2.69
C THR A 31 -19.58 -4.88 1.64
N GLU A 32 -20.22 -5.38 0.58
CA GLU A 32 -20.83 -4.53 -0.44
C GLU A 32 -21.82 -3.51 0.13
N ALA A 33 -22.58 -3.89 1.16
CA ALA A 33 -23.52 -2.99 1.83
C ALA A 33 -22.80 -1.84 2.57
N LEU A 34 -21.63 -2.10 3.15
CA LEU A 34 -20.81 -1.09 3.83
C LEU A 34 -20.05 -0.22 2.82
N GLU A 35 -19.60 -0.81 1.70
CA GLU A 35 -19.01 -0.08 0.58
C GLU A 35 -20.02 0.91 -0.01
N ALA A 36 -21.26 0.47 -0.25
CA ALA A 36 -22.35 1.30 -0.75
C ALA A 36 -22.74 2.45 0.20
N GLN A 37 -22.46 2.29 1.50
CA GLN A 37 -22.64 3.34 2.51
C GLN A 37 -21.45 4.30 2.60
N GLY A 38 -20.35 4.03 1.89
CA GLY A 38 -19.15 4.89 1.89
C GLY A 38 -18.34 4.80 3.19
N VAL A 39 -18.51 3.74 3.98
CA VAL A 39 -17.86 3.57 5.30
C VAL A 39 -16.69 2.59 5.26
N CYS A 40 -16.17 2.33 4.06
CA CYS A 40 -14.98 1.52 3.83
C CYS A 40 -13.82 2.35 3.30
N TYR A 41 -12.61 1.97 3.69
CA TYR A 41 -11.38 2.74 3.51
C TYR A 41 -10.22 1.85 3.11
N GLY A 42 -9.19 2.46 2.52
CA GLY A 42 -7.95 1.76 2.16
C GLY A 42 -8.14 0.71 1.06
N GLY A 43 -7.32 -0.34 1.13
CA GLY A 43 -7.23 -1.38 0.11
C GLY A 43 -6.35 -1.00 -1.08
N PHE A 44 -5.62 -1.98 -1.62
CA PHE A 44 -4.64 -1.75 -2.68
C PHE A 44 -5.27 -1.26 -3.99
N ALA A 45 -6.53 -1.61 -4.28
CA ALA A 45 -7.24 -1.10 -5.46
C ALA A 45 -7.44 0.43 -5.43
N ARG A 46 -7.82 0.97 -4.26
CA ARG A 46 -7.97 2.43 -4.09
C ARG A 46 -6.61 3.12 -4.08
N MET A 47 -5.62 2.53 -3.41
CA MET A 47 -4.24 3.01 -3.44
C MET A 47 -3.70 3.08 -4.87
N ALA A 48 -3.85 2.01 -5.65
CA ALA A 48 -3.42 1.95 -7.05
C ALA A 48 -4.02 3.08 -7.89
N SER A 49 -5.32 3.35 -7.69
CA SER A 49 -6.04 4.41 -8.40
C SER A 49 -5.49 5.79 -8.04
N TYR A 50 -5.26 6.05 -6.75
CA TYR A 50 -4.66 7.30 -6.29
C TYR A 50 -3.22 7.47 -6.78
N ILE A 51 -2.37 6.45 -6.62
CA ILE A 51 -0.98 6.45 -7.09
C ILE A 51 -0.91 6.74 -8.59
N LYS A 52 -1.75 6.09 -9.40
CA LYS A 52 -1.85 6.34 -10.84
C LYS A 52 -2.21 7.80 -11.14
N SER A 53 -3.13 8.39 -10.39
CA SER A 53 -3.52 9.80 -10.57
C SER A 53 -2.38 10.78 -10.23
N VAL A 54 -1.59 10.49 -9.18
CA VAL A 54 -0.44 11.31 -8.80
C VAL A 54 0.67 11.16 -9.84
N ARG A 55 1.00 9.94 -10.25
CA ARG A 55 2.01 9.69 -11.30
C ARG A 55 1.63 10.27 -12.66
N ALA A 56 0.34 10.47 -12.94
CA ALA A 56 -0.10 11.15 -14.16
C ALA A 56 0.02 12.68 -14.09
N SER A 57 0.15 13.26 -12.90
CA SER A 57 0.17 14.72 -12.68
C SER A 57 1.51 15.26 -12.16
N LYS A 58 2.44 14.38 -11.80
CA LYS A 58 3.74 14.71 -11.21
C LYS A 58 4.84 13.94 -11.94
N GLU A 59 5.93 14.63 -12.28
CA GLU A 59 7.05 14.06 -13.03
C GLU A 59 7.91 13.14 -12.18
N ASN A 60 8.36 13.61 -11.01
CA ASN A 60 9.24 12.85 -10.13
C ASN A 60 8.48 12.32 -8.91
N VAL A 61 7.96 11.09 -8.98
CA VAL A 61 7.21 10.45 -7.90
C VAL A 61 7.94 9.22 -7.38
N LEU A 62 8.12 9.15 -6.06
CA LEU A 62 8.58 7.95 -5.37
C LEU A 62 7.44 7.39 -4.52
N LEU A 63 7.21 6.08 -4.61
CA LEU A 63 6.30 5.32 -3.77
C LEU A 63 7.10 4.41 -2.83
N LEU A 64 7.04 4.70 -1.53
CA LEU A 64 7.80 3.99 -0.51
C LEU A 64 6.89 3.21 0.43
N ASP A 65 7.32 2.00 0.79
CA ASP A 65 6.70 1.18 1.84
C ASP A 65 7.57 1.17 3.09
N GLY A 66 7.03 1.69 4.19
CA GLY A 66 7.69 1.81 5.49
C GLY A 66 7.84 0.49 6.25
N GLY A 67 7.31 -0.61 5.73
CA GLY A 67 7.36 -1.92 6.35
C GLY A 67 6.04 -2.31 7.02
N ASP A 68 6.10 -3.48 7.66
CA ASP A 68 4.98 -4.16 8.33
C ASP A 68 3.78 -4.42 7.40
N MET A 69 4.10 -4.93 6.21
CA MET A 69 3.12 -5.31 5.19
C MET A 69 2.44 -6.65 5.56
N SER A 70 3.19 -7.62 6.08
CA SER A 70 2.71 -8.97 6.38
C SER A 70 2.01 -9.05 7.74
N VAL A 71 1.28 -10.14 8.01
CA VAL A 71 0.60 -10.45 9.28
C VAL A 71 -0.52 -9.46 9.68
N GLY A 72 -1.77 -9.92 9.72
CA GLY A 72 -2.90 -9.15 10.26
C GLY A 72 -4.28 -9.51 9.71
N THR A 73 -4.32 -10.18 8.56
CA THR A 73 -5.56 -10.74 7.98
C THR A 73 -5.32 -12.18 7.50
N ILE A 74 -6.40 -12.86 7.07
CA ILE A 74 -6.33 -14.22 6.52
C ILE A 74 -5.48 -14.29 5.23
N TRP A 75 -5.27 -13.17 4.54
CA TRP A 75 -4.45 -13.11 3.32
C TRP A 75 -3.03 -13.61 3.56
N ASP A 76 -2.40 -13.20 4.67
CA ASP A 76 -1.06 -13.65 5.00
C ASP A 76 -1.00 -15.15 5.29
N TYR A 77 -2.01 -15.67 5.99
CA TYR A 77 -2.07 -17.09 6.35
C TYR A 77 -2.30 -18.00 5.13
N VAL A 78 -3.31 -17.67 4.32
CA VAL A 78 -3.71 -18.50 3.17
C VAL A 78 -2.68 -18.43 2.05
N TYR A 79 -2.09 -17.26 1.81
CA TYR A 79 -1.17 -17.04 0.70
C TYR A 79 0.30 -17.01 1.12
N ARG A 80 0.65 -17.35 2.36
CA ARG A 80 2.02 -17.28 2.91
C ARG A 80 3.11 -17.81 1.97
N ASN A 81 2.84 -18.95 1.33
CA ASN A 81 3.76 -19.64 0.43
C ASN A 81 3.86 -19.01 -0.98
N ARG A 82 3.18 -17.87 -1.21
CA ARG A 82 3.12 -17.16 -2.49
C ARG A 82 3.55 -15.70 -2.40
N ALA A 83 4.14 -15.29 -1.26
CA ALA A 83 4.60 -13.91 -1.04
C ALA A 83 3.54 -12.85 -1.41
N PRO A 84 2.36 -12.86 -0.77
CA PRO A 84 1.24 -12.00 -1.15
C PRO A 84 1.65 -10.52 -1.07
N SER A 85 2.46 -10.18 -0.07
CA SER A 85 3.02 -8.84 0.12
C SER A 85 3.73 -8.31 -1.12
N ALA A 86 4.65 -9.10 -1.66
CA ALA A 86 5.40 -8.76 -2.86
C ALA A 86 4.48 -8.63 -4.08
N ALA A 87 3.46 -9.50 -4.21
CA ALA A 87 2.53 -9.43 -5.33
C ALA A 87 1.78 -8.09 -5.36
N PHE A 88 1.27 -7.63 -4.22
CA PHE A 88 0.55 -6.36 -4.12
C PHE A 88 1.46 -5.13 -4.23
N GLN A 89 2.65 -5.15 -3.61
CA GLN A 89 3.66 -4.10 -3.75
C GLN A 89 4.08 -3.92 -5.22
N ASN A 90 4.34 -5.03 -5.93
CA ASN A 90 4.67 -4.99 -7.35
C ASN A 90 3.52 -4.46 -8.21
N ALA A 91 2.28 -4.83 -7.89
CA ALA A 91 1.10 -4.40 -8.64
C ALA A 91 0.87 -2.87 -8.60
N ILE A 92 1.26 -2.20 -7.52
CA ILE A 92 1.17 -0.73 -7.40
C ILE A 92 2.48 0.00 -7.73
N GLY A 93 3.53 -0.76 -8.01
CA GLY A 93 4.85 -0.25 -8.39
C GLY A 93 5.56 0.48 -7.26
N VAL A 94 5.75 -0.18 -6.11
CA VAL A 94 6.58 0.33 -5.01
C VAL A 94 8.03 0.44 -5.45
N ASP A 95 8.67 1.57 -5.19
CA ASP A 95 10.04 1.86 -5.62
C ASP A 95 11.09 1.34 -4.63
N ALA A 96 10.77 1.40 -3.33
CA ALA A 96 11.56 0.76 -2.28
C ALA A 96 10.68 0.42 -1.07
N PHE A 97 11.07 -0.63 -0.35
CA PHE A 97 10.47 -1.01 0.92
C PHE A 97 11.55 -1.27 1.96
N VAL A 98 11.21 -1.09 3.24
CA VAL A 98 12.07 -1.51 4.35
C VAL A 98 11.51 -2.81 4.91
N SER A 99 12.36 -3.83 5.08
CA SER A 99 11.96 -5.02 5.83
C SER A 99 11.88 -4.66 7.31
N VAL A 100 10.80 -5.05 7.98
CA VAL A 100 10.83 -5.14 9.43
C VAL A 100 11.84 -6.23 9.77
N ARG A 101 12.94 -5.86 10.43
CA ARG A 101 13.76 -6.87 11.09
C ARG A 101 12.88 -7.46 12.17
N ASP A 102 12.46 -8.71 12.00
CA ASP A 102 12.23 -9.54 13.17
C ASP A 102 13.51 -9.42 14.00
N SER A 103 13.38 -8.85 15.20
CA SER A 103 14.49 -8.79 16.17
C SER A 103 15.08 -10.21 16.32
N PRO A 104 16.41 -10.34 16.53
CA PRO A 104 17.09 -11.63 16.52
C PRO A 104 16.48 -12.68 17.45
#